data_AF-A0A940AIE3-F1
#
_entry.id   AF-A0A940AIE3-F1
#
_cell.length_a   1.000
_cell.length_b   1.000
_cell.length_c   1.000
_cell.angle_alpha   90.00
_cell.angle_beta   90.00
_cell.angle_gamma   90.00
#
_symmetry.space_group_name_H-M   'P 1'
#
loop_
_entity.id
_entity.type
_entity.pdbx_description
1 polymer ?
#
loop_
_entity_poly.entity_id
_entity_poly.type
_entity_poly.pdbx_seq_one_letter_code
_entity_poly.pdbx_strand_id
1 'polypeptide(L)'
;MSLKLKKVAVELSGLFPNGNEFLYYEDSCQEAANLQAVMARDNTSRFLLLSSRENSGAFALFEGESVSGNGMFVKKAPLTEKNAAALRKVFPWTGPVPVLNKKCSFGCGDRLGLATAAHAELFKKYNAFPVFAQQSIRELTLTKRTYRSVIDDATFQVFQAGYTGGYGADGDHLKSFEHIDMA
;
A
#
# COMPACT_ATOMS: atom_id res chain seq x y z
N MET A 1 15.46 -13.99 -2.06
CA MET A 1 14.31 -13.89 -1.14
C MET A 1 12.97 -13.88 -1.89
N SER A 2 12.83 -13.08 -2.97
CA SER A 2 11.61 -12.96 -3.80
C SER A 2 11.01 -14.29 -4.34
N LEU A 3 11.81 -15.22 -4.91
CA LEU A 3 11.27 -16.45 -5.49
C LEU A 3 10.58 -17.41 -4.50
N LYS A 4 11.03 -17.47 -3.24
CA LYS A 4 10.42 -18.35 -2.22
C LYS A 4 9.06 -17.82 -1.79
N LEU A 5 8.97 -16.51 -1.53
CA LEU A 5 7.72 -15.85 -1.14
C LEU A 5 6.67 -15.93 -2.25
N LYS A 6 7.09 -15.77 -3.51
CA LYS A 6 6.20 -15.95 -4.67
C LYS A 6 5.62 -17.36 -4.76
N LYS A 7 6.46 -18.38 -4.56
CA LYS A 7 6.01 -19.78 -4.60
C LYS A 7 4.98 -20.05 -3.49
N VAL A 8 5.22 -19.54 -2.30
CA VAL A 8 4.29 -19.64 -1.17
C VAL A 8 2.97 -18.92 -1.47
N ALA A 9 3.00 -17.70 -2.02
CA ALA A 9 1.79 -16.97 -2.37
C ALA A 9 0.93 -17.71 -3.42
N VAL A 10 1.56 -18.31 -4.44
CA VAL A 10 0.89 -19.10 -5.47
C VAL A 10 0.33 -20.40 -4.91
N GLU A 11 1.08 -21.10 -4.04
CA GLU A 11 0.57 -22.32 -3.38
C GLU A 11 -0.62 -22.01 -2.47
N LEU A 12 -0.58 -20.89 -1.75
CA LEU A 12 -1.61 -20.49 -0.80
C LEU A 12 -2.86 -19.91 -1.45
N SER A 13 -2.78 -19.38 -2.68
CA SER A 13 -3.98 -18.91 -3.37
C SER A 13 -4.92 -20.03 -3.75
N GLY A 14 -4.42 -21.25 -3.95
CA GLY A 14 -5.25 -22.44 -4.17
C GLY A 14 -6.26 -22.74 -3.04
N LEU A 15 -6.12 -22.09 -1.87
CA LEU A 15 -7.09 -22.17 -0.78
C LEU A 15 -8.34 -21.30 -0.99
N PHE A 16 -8.30 -20.33 -1.91
CA PHE A 16 -9.46 -19.49 -2.26
C PHE A 16 -10.16 -20.00 -3.53
N PRO A 17 -11.49 -19.84 -3.62
CA PRO A 17 -12.19 -19.97 -4.90
C PRO A 17 -11.54 -19.05 -5.95
N ASN A 18 -11.24 -19.60 -7.14
CA ASN A 18 -10.57 -18.92 -8.25
C ASN A 18 -9.14 -18.42 -7.97
N GLY A 19 -8.46 -18.88 -6.91
CA GLY A 19 -7.11 -18.42 -6.60
C GLY A 19 -6.04 -18.74 -7.65
N ASN A 20 -6.35 -19.62 -8.61
CA ASN A 20 -5.52 -19.89 -9.79
C ASN A 20 -5.52 -18.73 -10.80
N GLU A 21 -6.50 -17.82 -10.73
CA GLU A 21 -6.62 -16.65 -11.62
C GLU A 21 -5.90 -15.42 -11.09
N PHE A 22 -5.33 -15.49 -9.88
CA PHE A 22 -4.70 -14.34 -9.25
C PHE A 22 -3.38 -13.97 -9.95
N LEU A 23 -3.22 -12.69 -10.23
CA LEU A 23 -1.99 -12.09 -10.74
C LEU A 23 -1.30 -11.31 -9.63
N TYR A 24 -0.01 -11.55 -9.44
CA TYR A 24 0.78 -11.00 -8.35
C TYR A 24 1.68 -9.85 -8.80
N TYR A 25 1.82 -8.83 -7.95
CA TYR A 25 2.84 -7.80 -8.12
C TYR A 25 4.12 -8.27 -7.44
N GLU A 26 5.11 -8.69 -8.20
CA GLU A 26 6.29 -9.42 -7.67
C GLU A 26 7.10 -8.60 -6.66
N ASP A 27 7.23 -7.29 -6.88
CA ASP A 27 7.97 -6.39 -6.01
C ASP A 27 7.27 -6.14 -4.66
N SER A 28 5.99 -6.50 -4.55
CA SER A 28 5.18 -6.31 -3.33
C SER A 28 5.34 -7.42 -2.29
N CYS A 29 6.14 -8.45 -2.56
CA CYS A 29 6.40 -9.52 -1.60
C CYS A 29 7.21 -9.00 -0.40
N GLN A 30 6.58 -8.93 0.77
CA GLN A 30 7.16 -8.40 2.00
C GLN A 30 6.87 -9.33 3.18
N GLU A 31 7.75 -9.32 4.17
CA GLU A 31 7.61 -10.09 5.41
C GLU A 31 7.97 -9.22 6.62
N ALA A 32 7.08 -9.16 7.61
CA ALA A 32 7.32 -8.48 8.88
C ALA A 32 6.40 -9.04 9.96
N ALA A 33 6.85 -9.06 11.22
CA ALA A 33 6.03 -9.46 12.38
C ALA A 33 5.28 -10.80 12.19
N ASN A 34 5.98 -11.83 11.68
CA ASN A 34 5.43 -13.16 11.35
C ASN A 34 4.29 -13.17 10.32
N LEU A 35 4.13 -12.09 9.56
CA LEU A 35 3.17 -11.93 8.48
C LEU A 35 3.91 -11.84 7.15
N GLN A 36 3.57 -12.71 6.21
CA GLN A 36 3.93 -12.55 4.81
C GLN A 36 2.79 -11.86 4.08
N ALA A 37 3.11 -10.84 3.28
CA ALA A 37 2.14 -10.05 2.55
C ALA A 37 2.61 -9.87 1.10
N VAL A 38 1.66 -9.96 0.17
CA VAL A 38 1.86 -9.66 -1.25
C VAL A 38 0.61 -8.97 -1.78
N MET A 39 0.76 -8.02 -2.69
CA MET A 39 -0.37 -7.48 -3.43
C MET A 39 -0.65 -8.35 -4.66
N ALA A 40 -1.93 -8.62 -4.88
CA ALA A 40 -2.43 -9.36 -6.02
C ALA A 40 -3.66 -8.69 -6.61
N ARG A 41 -4.11 -9.21 -7.75
CA ARG A 41 -5.37 -8.84 -8.40
C ARG A 41 -6.04 -10.03 -9.05
N ASP A 42 -7.34 -9.94 -9.19
CA ASP A 42 -8.12 -10.78 -10.09
C ASP A 42 -8.76 -9.89 -11.19
N ASN A 43 -9.73 -10.42 -11.94
CA ASN A 43 -10.44 -9.69 -12.98
C ASN A 43 -11.34 -8.56 -12.44
N THR A 44 -11.59 -8.52 -11.13
CA THR A 44 -12.54 -7.61 -10.48
C THR A 44 -11.86 -6.55 -9.64
N SER A 45 -10.78 -6.89 -8.94
CA SER A 45 -10.19 -6.00 -7.93
C SER A 45 -8.73 -6.31 -7.61
N ARG A 46 -8.07 -5.32 -6.99
CA ARG A 46 -6.77 -5.49 -6.31
C ARG A 46 -7.00 -5.77 -4.83
N PHE A 47 -6.10 -6.53 -4.22
CA PHE A 47 -6.16 -6.90 -2.80
C PHE A 47 -4.78 -7.28 -2.27
N LEU A 48 -4.65 -7.34 -0.94
CA LEU A 48 -3.52 -7.96 -0.27
C LEU A 48 -3.83 -9.44 -0.01
N LEU A 49 -2.87 -10.31 -0.30
CA LEU A 49 -2.87 -11.69 0.15
C LEU A 49 -1.88 -11.80 1.30
N LEU A 50 -2.39 -12.19 2.46
CA LEU A 50 -1.65 -12.25 3.71
C LEU A 50 -1.57 -13.69 4.18
N SER A 51 -0.43 -14.12 4.72
CA SER A 51 -0.30 -15.44 5.33
C SER A 51 0.51 -15.42 6.63
N SER A 52 0.09 -16.24 7.57
CA SER A 52 0.69 -16.38 8.90
C SER A 52 0.45 -17.79 9.45
N ARG A 53 1.34 -18.28 10.32
CA ARG A 53 1.11 -19.51 11.08
C ARG A 53 0.08 -19.33 12.20
N GLU A 54 -0.14 -18.08 12.61
CA GLU A 54 -1.02 -17.72 13.72
C GLU A 54 -2.12 -16.77 13.24
N ASN A 55 -3.35 -17.01 13.68
CA ASN A 55 -4.49 -16.10 13.48
C ASN A 55 -4.51 -15.00 14.56
N SER A 56 -3.36 -14.37 14.78
CA SER A 56 -3.13 -13.40 15.85
C SER A 56 -2.19 -12.28 15.38
N GLY A 57 -1.87 -11.33 16.26
CA GLY A 57 -0.84 -10.33 16.00
C GLY A 57 -1.10 -9.48 14.75
N ALA A 58 -0.10 -9.35 13.88
CA ALA A 58 -0.19 -8.56 12.65
C ALA A 58 -1.29 -9.05 11.70
N PHE A 59 -1.52 -10.37 11.61
CA PHE A 59 -2.55 -10.96 10.76
C PHE A 59 -3.97 -10.50 11.14
N ALA A 60 -4.22 -10.34 12.45
CA ALA A 60 -5.52 -9.92 12.99
C ALA A 60 -5.84 -8.44 12.75
N LEU A 61 -4.84 -7.61 12.43
CA LEU A 61 -5.05 -6.18 12.14
C LEU A 61 -5.79 -5.94 10.82
N PHE A 62 -5.71 -6.89 9.88
CA PHE A 62 -6.34 -6.78 8.56
C PHE A 62 -7.72 -7.41 8.54
N GLU A 63 -8.63 -6.81 7.78
CA GLU A 63 -9.95 -7.34 7.48
C GLU A 63 -9.98 -7.99 6.09
N GLY A 64 -10.77 -9.05 5.94
CA GLY A 64 -10.91 -9.75 4.67
C GLY A 64 -11.39 -11.19 4.84
N GLU A 65 -11.62 -11.85 3.71
CA GLU A 65 -11.95 -13.27 3.67
C GLU A 65 -10.73 -14.07 4.13
N SER A 66 -10.92 -14.95 5.11
CA SER A 66 -9.84 -15.77 5.67
C SER A 66 -10.13 -17.25 5.47
N VAL A 67 -9.11 -17.98 5.04
CA VAL A 67 -9.12 -19.43 4.89
C VAL A 67 -7.95 -20.01 5.69
N SER A 68 -8.04 -21.27 6.07
CA SER A 68 -6.95 -21.98 6.74
C SER A 68 -6.72 -23.32 6.06
N GLY A 69 -5.44 -23.70 5.94
CA GLY A 69 -5.03 -24.93 5.27
C GLY A 69 -3.53 -25.13 5.43
N ASN A 70 -3.08 -26.39 5.42
CA ASN A 70 -1.65 -26.74 5.52
C ASN A 70 -0.92 -26.11 6.73
N GLY A 71 -1.63 -25.91 7.85
CA GLY A 71 -1.07 -25.28 9.07
C GLY A 71 -0.83 -23.78 8.96
N MET A 72 -1.42 -23.11 7.94
CA MET A 72 -1.34 -21.68 7.71
C MET A 72 -2.72 -21.04 7.69
N PHE A 73 -2.79 -19.79 8.15
CA PHE A 73 -3.91 -18.89 7.92
C PHE A 73 -3.58 -17.97 6.75
N VAL A 74 -4.54 -17.80 5.85
CA VAL A 74 -4.41 -16.94 4.68
C VAL A 74 -5.60 -16.01 4.60
N LYS A 75 -5.36 -14.73 4.27
CA LYS A 75 -6.40 -13.71 4.21
C LYS A 75 -6.30 -12.90 2.91
N LYS A 76 -7.42 -12.82 2.20
CA LYS A 76 -7.64 -11.93 1.06
C LYS A 76 -8.24 -10.63 1.60
N ALA A 77 -7.38 -9.62 1.78
CA ALA A 77 -7.74 -8.35 2.38
C ALA A 77 -7.96 -7.26 1.31
N PRO A 78 -9.16 -6.68 1.18
CA PRO A 78 -9.43 -5.61 0.20
C PRO A 78 -8.64 -4.34 0.50
N LEU A 79 -8.43 -3.49 -0.50
CA LEU A 79 -7.73 -2.21 -0.35
C LEU A 79 -8.62 -1.14 0.29
N THR A 80 -8.87 -1.25 1.59
CA THR A 80 -9.70 -0.34 2.38
C THR A 80 -8.85 0.57 3.26
N GLU A 81 -9.44 1.66 3.78
CA GLU A 81 -8.78 2.56 4.73
C GLU A 81 -8.24 1.82 5.97
N LYS A 82 -9.00 0.86 6.50
CA LYS A 82 -8.59 0.07 7.67
C LYS A 82 -7.38 -0.81 7.36
N ASN A 83 -7.38 -1.44 6.18
CA ASN A 83 -6.24 -2.25 5.73
C ASN A 83 -5.02 -1.38 5.36
N ALA A 84 -5.20 -0.15 4.87
CA ALA A 84 -4.12 0.80 4.68
C ALA A 84 -3.48 1.21 6.02
N ALA A 85 -4.30 1.47 7.04
CA ALA A 85 -3.82 1.75 8.39
C ALA A 85 -3.07 0.55 9.00
N ALA A 86 -3.59 -0.67 8.84
CA ALA A 86 -2.92 -1.89 9.25
C ALA A 86 -1.59 -2.07 8.52
N LEU A 87 -1.55 -1.80 7.22
CA LEU A 87 -0.33 -1.90 6.40
C LEU A 87 0.74 -0.93 6.88
N ARG A 88 0.39 0.33 7.16
CA ARG A 88 1.33 1.31 7.73
C ARG A 88 1.83 0.93 9.12
N LYS A 89 1.02 0.23 9.92
CA LYS A 89 1.44 -0.25 11.23
C LYS A 89 2.43 -1.42 11.13
N VAL A 90 2.22 -2.34 10.19
CA VAL A 90 3.07 -3.53 10.02
C VAL A 90 4.33 -3.22 9.19
N PHE A 91 4.20 -2.37 8.17
CA PHE A 91 5.27 -1.93 7.27
C PHE A 91 5.36 -0.40 7.31
N PRO A 92 6.08 0.19 8.29
CA PRO A 92 6.09 1.64 8.51
C PRO A 92 6.53 2.50 7.32
N TRP A 93 7.35 1.96 6.42
CA TRP A 93 7.78 2.63 5.18
C TRP A 93 6.64 2.85 4.17
N THR A 94 5.48 2.21 4.37
CA THR A 94 4.27 2.46 3.58
C THR A 94 3.50 3.69 4.07
N GLY A 95 3.93 4.33 5.16
CA GLY A 95 3.37 5.61 5.62
C GLY A 95 4.24 6.81 5.21
N PRO A 96 3.64 8.01 5.13
CA PRO A 96 4.41 9.21 4.83
C PRO A 96 5.32 9.59 6.01
N VAL A 97 6.44 10.24 5.70
CA VAL A 97 7.40 10.77 6.68
C VAL A 97 7.70 12.24 6.40
N PRO A 98 8.17 13.02 7.41
CA PRO A 98 8.54 14.42 7.22
C PRO A 98 9.63 14.61 6.14
N VAL A 99 9.44 15.62 5.30
CA VAL A 99 10.32 15.92 4.15
C VAL A 99 11.39 16.97 4.46
N LEU A 100 11.26 17.72 5.57
CA LEU A 100 12.10 18.89 5.89
C LEU A 100 13.62 18.63 5.89
N ASN A 101 14.06 17.41 6.20
CA ASN A 101 15.47 17.04 6.26
C ASN A 101 16.00 16.45 4.93
N LYS A 102 15.25 16.54 3.83
CA LYS A 102 15.61 15.96 2.53
C LYS A 102 16.23 17.03 1.63
N LYS A 103 17.40 16.73 1.05
CA LYS A 103 18.17 17.68 0.24
C LYS A 103 17.46 18.10 -1.06
N CYS A 104 16.71 17.18 -1.65
CA CYS A 104 15.94 17.40 -2.87
C CYS A 104 14.67 16.58 -2.75
N SER A 105 13.52 17.22 -2.94
CA SER A 105 12.22 16.57 -3.00
C SER A 105 11.51 16.89 -4.30
N PHE A 106 10.57 16.04 -4.69
CA PHE A 106 9.78 16.22 -5.90
C PHE A 106 8.33 15.84 -5.66
N GLY A 107 7.42 16.74 -6.05
CA GLY A 107 5.97 16.57 -5.93
C GLY A 107 5.39 15.66 -7.00
N CYS A 108 4.67 14.61 -6.58
CA CYS A 108 4.16 13.57 -7.47
C CYS A 108 2.62 13.46 -7.40
N GLY A 109 1.93 14.59 -7.52
CA GLY A 109 0.48 14.64 -7.38
C GLY A 109 -0.27 13.66 -8.30
N ASP A 110 -1.17 12.89 -7.71
CA ASP A 110 -1.93 11.83 -8.39
C ASP A 110 -3.42 12.03 -8.14
N ARG A 111 -4.11 12.61 -9.12
CA ARG A 111 -5.56 12.87 -9.09
C ARG A 111 -6.40 11.60 -9.19
N LEU A 112 -5.82 10.49 -9.66
CA LEU A 112 -6.54 9.26 -9.99
C LEU A 112 -6.34 8.15 -8.95
N GLY A 113 -5.25 8.20 -8.17
CA GLY A 113 -4.90 7.15 -7.21
C GLY A 113 -4.29 5.91 -7.87
N LEU A 114 -3.67 6.06 -9.05
CA LEU A 114 -3.16 4.97 -9.90
C LEU A 114 -1.71 5.15 -10.38
N ALA A 115 -1.10 6.31 -10.15
CA ALA A 115 0.19 6.68 -10.73
C ALA A 115 1.39 6.46 -9.80
N THR A 116 1.18 6.47 -8.48
CA THR A 116 2.26 6.37 -7.48
C THR A 116 3.15 5.15 -7.68
N ALA A 117 2.63 3.99 -8.09
CA ALA A 117 3.47 2.81 -8.31
C ALA A 117 4.48 3.03 -9.45
N ALA A 118 4.05 3.70 -10.53
CA ALA A 118 4.94 4.09 -11.63
C ALA A 118 5.91 5.20 -11.23
N HIS A 119 5.47 6.18 -10.44
CA HIS A 119 6.37 7.17 -9.86
C HIS A 119 7.45 6.49 -9.00
N ALA A 120 7.09 5.51 -8.17
CA ALA A 120 8.03 4.80 -7.32
C ALA A 120 9.15 4.09 -8.13
N GLU A 121 8.84 3.52 -9.29
CA GLU A 121 9.86 2.96 -10.20
C GLU A 121 10.88 3.99 -10.69
N LEU A 122 10.46 5.25 -10.84
CA LEU A 122 11.36 6.35 -11.15
C LEU A 122 12.28 6.63 -9.95
N PHE A 123 11.73 6.78 -8.74
CA PHE A 123 12.51 7.12 -7.55
C PHE A 123 13.40 5.96 -7.04
N LYS A 124 13.20 4.72 -7.48
CA LYS A 124 14.20 3.65 -7.33
C LYS A 124 15.51 3.96 -8.07
N LYS A 125 15.46 4.77 -9.14
CA LYS A 125 16.61 5.05 -10.03
C LYS A 125 17.25 6.42 -9.80
N TYR A 126 16.50 7.38 -9.26
CA TYR A 126 16.94 8.77 -9.12
C TYR A 126 17.01 9.20 -7.65
N ASN A 127 18.03 9.98 -7.32
CA ASN A 127 18.27 10.45 -5.96
C ASN A 127 17.51 11.76 -5.65
N ALA A 128 16.19 11.64 -5.52
CA ALA A 128 15.30 12.69 -5.01
C ALA A 128 14.28 12.05 -4.07
N PHE A 129 13.76 12.82 -3.10
CA PHE A 129 12.77 12.32 -2.16
C PHE A 129 11.34 12.56 -2.67
N PRO A 130 10.56 11.51 -2.93
CA PRO A 130 9.23 11.69 -3.50
C PRO A 130 8.21 12.18 -2.48
N VAL A 131 7.33 13.09 -2.92
CA VAL A 131 6.10 13.45 -2.22
C VAL A 131 4.93 12.84 -3.01
N PHE A 132 4.65 11.56 -2.74
CA PHE A 132 3.64 10.81 -3.50
C PHE A 132 2.21 11.19 -3.16
N ALA A 133 1.93 11.55 -1.91
CA ALA A 133 0.58 11.93 -1.49
C ALA A 133 0.44 13.46 -1.54
N GLN A 134 0.23 14.01 -2.73
CA GLN A 134 0.08 15.45 -2.94
C GLN A 134 -1.19 15.78 -3.72
N GLN A 135 -2.08 16.57 -3.12
CA GLN A 135 -3.27 17.13 -3.78
C GLN A 135 -3.63 18.46 -3.11
N SER A 136 -4.17 19.38 -3.91
CA SER A 136 -4.79 20.60 -3.38
C SER A 136 -6.26 20.40 -3.04
N ILE A 137 -6.82 21.23 -2.15
CA ILE A 137 -8.26 21.23 -1.84
C ILE A 137 -9.11 21.32 -3.12
N ARG A 138 -8.71 22.17 -4.08
CA ARG A 138 -9.41 22.30 -5.36
C ARG A 138 -9.49 20.98 -6.12
N GLU A 139 -8.42 20.21 -6.14
CA GLU A 139 -8.39 18.91 -6.82
C GLU A 139 -9.18 17.85 -6.06
N LEU A 140 -9.10 17.83 -4.73
CA LEU A 140 -9.92 16.96 -3.88
C LEU A 140 -11.41 17.19 -4.13
N THR A 141 -11.85 18.45 -4.18
CA THR A 141 -13.24 18.80 -4.48
C THR A 141 -13.66 18.34 -5.88
N LEU A 142 -12.85 18.62 -6.91
CA LEU A 142 -13.19 18.26 -8.30
C LEU A 142 -13.20 16.75 -8.54
N THR A 143 -12.36 15.99 -7.83
CA THR A 143 -12.26 14.53 -7.94
C THR A 143 -13.15 13.78 -6.94
N LYS A 144 -13.79 14.50 -6.00
CA LYS A 144 -14.54 13.94 -4.87
C LYS A 144 -13.70 12.97 -4.03
N ARG A 145 -12.42 13.29 -3.86
CA ARG A 145 -11.47 12.54 -3.03
C ARG A 145 -11.19 13.27 -1.72
N THR A 146 -10.53 12.60 -0.79
CA THR A 146 -10.11 13.16 0.50
C THR A 146 -8.60 13.04 0.64
N TYR A 147 -7.98 13.85 1.50
CA TYR A 147 -6.56 13.67 1.84
C TYR A 147 -6.26 12.24 2.28
N ARG A 148 -7.17 11.66 3.05
CA ARG A 148 -7.02 10.29 3.51
C ARG A 148 -6.94 9.29 2.36
N SER A 149 -7.82 9.38 1.36
CA SER A 149 -7.75 8.47 0.22
C SER A 149 -6.48 8.66 -0.60
N VAL A 150 -5.96 9.88 -0.70
CA VAL A 150 -4.67 10.16 -1.36
C VAL A 150 -3.51 9.46 -0.65
N ILE A 151 -3.48 9.49 0.68
CA ILE A 151 -2.43 8.81 1.47
C ILE A 151 -2.60 7.29 1.39
N ASP A 152 -3.83 6.78 1.45
CA ASP A 152 -4.12 5.35 1.36
C ASP A 152 -3.76 4.78 -0.02
N ASP A 153 -4.05 5.51 -1.11
CA ASP A 153 -3.63 5.14 -2.46
C ASP A 153 -2.11 5.11 -2.58
N ALA A 154 -1.41 6.09 -2.02
CA ALA A 154 0.06 6.09 -1.98
C ALA A 154 0.60 4.90 -1.18
N THR A 155 0.01 4.61 -0.03
CA THR A 155 0.37 3.49 0.88
C THR A 155 0.34 2.15 0.14
N PHE A 156 -0.75 1.87 -0.57
CA PHE A 156 -0.89 0.63 -1.33
C PHE A 156 0.05 0.60 -2.53
N GLN A 157 0.22 1.72 -3.23
CA GLN A 157 1.04 1.75 -4.43
C GLN A 157 2.55 1.67 -4.16
N VAL A 158 3.05 2.25 -3.07
CA VAL A 158 4.46 2.04 -2.67
C VAL A 158 4.69 0.59 -2.25
N PHE A 159 3.70 -0.03 -1.58
CA PHE A 159 3.75 -1.46 -1.27
C PHE A 159 3.74 -2.31 -2.54
N GLN A 160 2.86 -2.01 -3.50
CA GLN A 160 2.77 -2.67 -4.81
C GLN A 160 4.12 -2.65 -5.54
N ALA A 161 4.81 -1.51 -5.51
CA ALA A 161 6.11 -1.32 -6.14
C ALA A 161 7.28 -1.81 -5.29
N GLY A 162 7.06 -2.30 -4.06
CA GLY A 162 8.15 -2.68 -3.15
C GLY A 162 9.10 -1.51 -2.84
N TYR A 163 8.62 -0.27 -2.89
CA TYR A 163 9.44 0.91 -2.67
C TYR A 163 9.50 1.23 -1.18
N THR A 164 10.68 0.99 -0.58
CA THR A 164 10.92 1.15 0.86
C THR A 164 11.70 2.42 1.21
N GLY A 165 12.00 3.28 0.23
CA GLY A 165 12.80 4.52 0.42
C GLY A 165 12.12 5.62 1.23
N GLY A 166 10.84 5.43 1.59
CA GLY A 166 10.00 6.43 2.25
C GLY A 166 9.52 7.53 1.30
N TYR A 167 8.41 8.18 1.65
CA TYR A 167 7.78 9.23 0.85
C TYR A 167 7.14 10.32 1.73
N GLY A 168 6.86 11.47 1.15
CA GLY A 168 6.15 12.58 1.81
C GLY A 168 4.66 12.66 1.44
N ALA A 169 3.90 13.34 2.30
CA ALA A 169 2.55 13.80 2.02
C ALA A 169 2.50 15.33 2.12
N ASP A 170 1.78 15.97 1.21
CA ASP A 170 1.70 17.43 1.10
C ASP A 170 0.25 17.88 0.83
N GLY A 171 -0.29 18.58 1.83
CA GLY A 171 -1.55 19.31 1.71
C GLY A 171 -1.32 20.57 0.90
N ASP A 172 -1.48 20.48 -0.42
CA ASP A 172 -1.08 21.56 -1.32
C ASP A 172 -2.10 22.72 -1.31
N HIS A 173 -1.61 23.95 -1.46
CA HIS A 173 -2.42 25.18 -1.60
C HIS A 173 -3.48 25.41 -0.51
N LEU A 174 -3.19 25.12 0.77
CA LEU A 174 -4.09 25.43 1.90
C LEU A 174 -4.23 26.94 2.10
N LYS A 175 -5.45 27.39 2.43
CA LYS A 175 -5.79 28.83 2.58
C LYS A 175 -6.57 29.17 3.85
N SER A 176 -7.06 28.19 4.59
CA SER A 176 -7.86 28.37 5.81
C SER A 176 -7.35 27.47 6.92
N PHE A 177 -7.57 27.86 8.18
CA PHE A 177 -7.23 27.04 9.34
C PHE A 177 -7.95 25.69 9.34
N GLU A 178 -9.21 25.66 8.91
CA GLU A 178 -9.95 24.41 8.75
C GLU A 178 -9.24 23.42 7.80
N HIS A 179 -8.71 23.91 6.68
CA HIS A 179 -7.97 23.05 5.75
C HIS A 179 -6.60 22.64 6.31
N ILE A 180 -6.00 23.43 7.20
CA ILE A 180 -4.77 23.09 7.91
C ILE A 180 -5.04 22.00 8.96
N ASP A 181 -6.11 22.12 9.74
CA ASP A 181 -6.48 21.15 10.78
C ASP A 181 -6.92 19.81 10.19
N MET A 182 -7.43 19.81 8.95
CA MET A 182 -7.83 18.60 8.22
C MET A 182 -6.65 17.81 7.65
N ALA A 183 -5.57 18.49 7.26
CA ALA A 183 -4.45 17.92 6.51
C ALA A 183 -3.46 17.17 7.42
#